data_AF-A0AAC9IBT8-F1
#
_entry.id   AF-A0AAC9IBT8-F1
#
_cell.length_a   1.000
_cell.length_b   1.000
_cell.length_c   1.000
_cell.angle_alpha   90.00
_cell.angle_beta   90.00
_cell.angle_gamma   90.00
#
_symmetry.space_group_name_H-M   'P 1'
#
loop_
_entity.id
_entity.type
_entity.pdbx_description
1 polymer ?
#
loop_
_entity_poly.entity_id
_entity_poly.type
_entity_poly.pdbx_seq_one_letter_code
_entity_poly.pdbx_strand_id
1 'polypeptide(L)'
;MGIFGNAFSGWHLILILAVILLLFGAAKLPGLAKSVGESVRILRSESGSDKKAKAEEGPVTTGAAQDELPHRSESGPSSPA
;
A
#
# COMPACT_ATOMS: atom_id res chain seq x y z
N MET A 1 4.01 7.28 39.53
CA MET A 1 3.83 8.38 38.55
C MET A 1 4.60 8.03 37.28
N GLY A 2 3.98 7.31 36.34
CA GLY A 2 4.70 6.82 35.16
C GLY A 2 3.83 6.02 34.21
N ILE A 3 2.77 6.63 33.67
CA ILE A 3 1.96 6.08 32.58
C ILE A 3 2.77 5.83 31.28
N PHE A 4 4.02 6.30 31.22
CA PHE A 4 4.87 6.23 30.03
C PHE A 4 5.56 4.87 29.83
N GLY A 5 5.71 4.04 30.87
CA GLY A 5 6.31 2.70 30.74
C GLY A 5 5.39 1.68 30.05
N ASN A 6 4.07 1.86 30.19
CA ASN A 6 3.06 0.99 29.59
C ASN A 6 2.49 1.53 28.26
N ALA A 7 2.61 2.83 27.98
CA ALA A 7 2.05 3.46 26.78
C ALA A 7 2.68 2.96 25.47
N PHE A 8 3.93 2.49 25.51
CA PHE A 8 4.62 1.86 24.37
C PHE A 8 4.71 0.34 24.47
N SER A 9 4.00 -0.29 25.42
CA SER A 9 3.80 -1.73 25.37
C SER A 9 3.07 -2.03 24.07
N GLY A 10 3.64 -2.89 23.21
CA GLY A 10 3.16 -3.16 21.84
C GLY A 10 1.68 -3.49 21.72
N TRP A 11 1.03 -3.81 22.85
CA TRP A 11 -0.42 -3.90 22.99
C TRP A 11 -1.17 -2.64 22.53
N HIS A 12 -0.66 -1.43 22.81
CA HIS A 12 -1.29 -0.18 22.37
C HIS A 12 -1.24 -0.03 20.85
N LEU A 13 -0.13 -0.45 20.22
CA LEU A 13 0.04 -0.38 18.77
C LEU A 13 -0.97 -1.28 18.06
N ILE A 14 -1.25 -2.47 18.62
CA ILE A 14 -2.32 -3.36 18.15
C ILE A 14 -3.70 -2.72 18.33
N LEU A 15 -3.98 -2.07 19.46
CA LEU A 15 -5.26 -1.37 19.69
C LEU A 15 -5.48 -0.23 18.70
N ILE A 16 -4.46 0.59 18.44
CA ILE A 16 -4.54 1.68 17.46
C ILE A 16 -4.77 1.12 16.06
N LEU A 17 -4.03 0.07 15.69
CA LEU A 17 -4.22 -0.63 14.42
C LEU A 17 -5.65 -1.18 14.32
N ALA A 18 -6.18 -1.79 15.38
CA ALA A 18 -7.56 -2.28 15.41
C ALA A 18 -8.61 -1.17 15.19
N VAL A 19 -8.42 0.01 15.80
CA VAL A 19 -9.32 1.16 15.57
C VAL A 19 -9.24 1.63 14.11
N ILE A 20 -8.04 1.69 13.52
CA ILE A 20 -7.88 2.07 12.10
C ILE A 20 -8.51 1.01 11.18
N LEU A 21 -8.35 -0.28 11.46
CA LEU A 21 -9.03 -1.35 10.72
C LEU A 21 -10.55 -1.25 10.82
N LEU A 22 -11.09 -0.81 11.96
CA LEU A 22 -12.52 -0.65 12.14
C LEU A 22 -13.08 0.53 11.34
N LEU A 23 -12.33 1.63 11.23
CA LEU A 23 -12.72 2.82 10.46
C LEU A 23 -12.49 2.65 8.96
N PHE A 24 -11.34 2.11 8.55
CA PHE A 24 -10.92 2.02 7.15
C PHE A 24 -11.19 0.66 6.51
N GLY A 25 -11.32 -0.40 7.31
CA GLY A 25 -11.41 -1.78 6.84
C GLY A 25 -10.04 -2.40 6.49
N ALA A 26 -9.94 -3.72 6.63
CA ALA A 26 -8.70 -4.47 6.34
C ALA A 26 -8.26 -4.37 4.86
N ALA A 27 -9.19 -4.16 3.92
CA ALA A 27 -8.90 -4.09 2.50
C ALA A 27 -8.28 -2.75 2.04
N LYS A 28 -8.47 -1.65 2.78
CA LYS A 28 -7.99 -0.32 2.39
C LYS A 28 -6.60 0.01 2.93
N LEU A 29 -6.20 -0.60 4.04
CA LEU A 29 -4.85 -0.49 4.59
C LEU A 29 -3.71 -0.89 3.64
N PRO A 30 -3.76 -2.04 2.94
CA PRO A 30 -2.69 -2.41 2.02
C PRO A 30 -2.58 -1.43 0.83
N GLY A 31 -3.71 -0.90 0.36
CA GLY A 31 -3.74 0.11 -0.70
C GLY A 31 -3.07 1.43 -0.28
N LEU A 32 -3.40 1.93 0.92
CA LEU A 32 -2.81 3.15 1.48
C LEU A 32 -1.31 2.97 1.78
N ALA A 33 -0.91 1.80 2.29
CA ALA A 33 0.50 1.50 2.54
C ALA A 33 1.31 1.47 1.23
N LYS A 34 0.73 0.91 0.15
CA LYS A 34 1.39 0.85 -1.17
C LYS A 34 1.58 2.23 -1.77
N SER A 35 0.56 3.10 -1.77
CA SER A 35 0.65 4.44 -2.35
C SER A 35 1.62 5.36 -1.59
N VAL A 36 1.55 5.36 -0.25
CA VAL A 36 2.47 6.14 0.59
C VAL A 36 3.89 5.59 0.52
N GLY A 37 4.05 4.26 0.51
CA GLY A 37 5.36 3.61 0.39
C GLY A 37 6.05 3.91 -0.93
N GLU A 38 5.29 4.02 -2.03
CA GLU A 38 5.82 4.45 -3.32
C GLU A 38 6.33 5.89 -3.27
N SER A 39 5.54 6.85 -2.77
CA SER A 39 6.00 8.25 -2.63
C SER A 39 7.26 8.37 -1.77
N VAL A 40 7.34 7.65 -0.65
CA VAL A 40 8.52 7.63 0.23
C VAL A 40 9.72 6.99 -0.45
N ARG A 41 9.53 5.96 -1.30
CA ARG A 41 10.61 5.34 -2.07
C ARG A 41 11.21 6.33 -3.06
N ILE A 42 10.41 7.06 -3.82
CA ILE A 42 10.91 8.09 -4.75
C ILE A 42 11.71 9.15 -3.98
N LEU A 43 11.12 9.71 -2.90
CA LEU A 43 11.78 10.73 -2.08
C LEU A 43 13.11 10.24 -1.51
N ARG A 44 13.17 8.99 -1.02
CA ARG A 44 14.38 8.38 -0.45
C ARG A 44 15.41 8.01 -1.51
N SER A 45 14.97 7.66 -2.72
CA SER A 45 15.84 7.38 -3.86
C SER A 45 16.54 8.63 -4.37
N GLU A 46 15.86 9.78 -4.38
CA GLU A 46 16.47 11.06 -4.79
C GLU A 46 17.34 11.66 -3.68
N SER A 47 16.97 11.47 -2.41
CA SER A 47 17.70 12.02 -1.26
C SER A 47 18.82 11.13 -0.70
N GLY A 48 18.93 9.87 -1.14
CA GLY A 48 19.66 8.82 -0.41
C GLY A 48 20.59 7.92 -1.23
N SER A 49 21.17 8.41 -2.33
CA SER A 49 22.00 7.61 -3.26
C SER A 49 23.24 6.91 -2.69
N ASP A 50 23.61 7.05 -1.42
CA ASP A 50 24.89 6.51 -0.91
C ASP A 50 24.84 5.42 0.16
N LYS A 51 23.69 5.05 0.74
CA LYS A 51 23.69 3.97 1.77
C LYS A 51 22.51 3.00 1.66
N LYS A 52 22.76 1.92 0.91
CA LYS A 52 22.26 0.55 1.15
C LYS A 52 20.72 0.41 1.20
N ALA A 53 20.09 0.26 0.04
CA ALA A 53 18.74 -0.30 -0.05
C ALA A 53 18.80 -1.82 -0.35
N LYS A 54 19.28 -2.60 0.62
CA LYS A 54 19.00 -4.04 0.69
C LYS A 54 18.46 -4.33 2.09
N ALA A 55 17.14 -4.37 2.16
CA ALA A 55 16.36 -5.09 3.15
C ALA A 55 14.91 -5.17 2.62
N GLU A 56 14.65 -6.28 1.94
CA GLU A 56 13.37 -7.00 1.96
C GLU A 56 12.17 -6.38 1.23
N GLU A 57 12.21 -6.51 -0.09
CA GLU A 57 11.01 -6.69 -0.91
C GLU A 57 10.44 -8.10 -0.63
N GLY A 58 9.60 -8.20 0.40
CA GLY A 58 8.66 -9.30 0.55
C GLY A 58 7.37 -8.99 -0.24
N PRO A 59 6.73 -9.98 -0.90
CA PRO A 59 5.64 -9.74 -1.83
C PRO A 59 4.38 -9.30 -1.07
N VAL A 60 4.09 -7.99 -1.05
CA VAL A 60 2.70 -7.52 -0.87
C VAL A 60 1.96 -7.72 -2.18
N THR A 61 1.63 -8.98 -2.45
CA THR A 61 0.59 -9.35 -3.41
C THR A 61 -0.75 -8.90 -2.83
N THR A 62 -1.31 -7.84 -3.42
CA THR A 62 -2.75 -7.65 -3.64
C THR A 62 -2.85 -6.42 -4.54
N GLY A 63 -2.53 -6.66 -5.82
CA GLY A 63 -3.04 -5.91 -6.94
C GLY A 63 -3.91 -6.86 -7.73
N ALA A 64 -5.10 -7.18 -7.22
CA ALA A 64 -6.13 -7.90 -7.98
C ALA A 64 -7.44 -7.85 -7.21
N ALA A 65 -8.18 -6.74 -7.37
CA ALA A 65 -9.63 -6.80 -7.55
C ALA A 65 -10.15 -5.39 -7.89
N GLN A 66 -10.48 -5.25 -9.17
CA GLN A 66 -11.63 -4.50 -9.66
C GLN A 66 -11.47 -2.98 -9.75
N ASP A 67 -10.90 -2.55 -10.88
CA ASP A 67 -11.56 -1.51 -11.67
C ASP A 67 -11.43 -1.87 -13.17
N GLU A 68 -12.51 -2.48 -13.64
CA GLU A 68 -13.05 -2.55 -15.00
C GLU A 68 -12.18 -2.10 -16.20
N LEU A 69 -11.96 -3.01 -17.16
CA LEU A 69 -12.20 -2.81 -18.60
C LEU A 69 -11.81 -4.07 -19.41
N PRO A 70 -12.79 -4.72 -20.04
CA PRO A 70 -12.56 -5.14 -21.41
C PRO A 70 -13.73 -4.67 -22.29
N HIS A 71 -13.95 -3.36 -22.40
CA HIS A 71 -14.49 -2.81 -23.64
C HIS A 71 -13.38 -2.76 -24.69
N ARG A 72 -12.84 -3.94 -25.00
CA ARG A 72 -12.07 -4.23 -26.20
C ARG A 72 -12.84 -5.25 -27.01
N SER A 73 -14.06 -4.88 -27.40
CA SER A 73 -14.70 -5.42 -28.60
C SER A 73 -14.40 -4.47 -29.74
N GLU A 74 -13.13 -4.42 -30.10
CA GLU A 74 -12.68 -4.00 -31.42
C GLU A 74 -13.03 -5.16 -32.35
N SER A 75 -14.30 -5.24 -32.75
CA SER A 75 -14.72 -6.09 -33.87
C SER A 75 -14.59 -5.31 -35.17
N GLY A 76 -13.37 -5.30 -35.70
CA GLY A 76 -13.07 -5.32 -37.13
C GLY A 76 -13.32 -4.04 -37.95
N PRO A 77 -12.30 -3.49 -38.63
CA PRO A 77 -12.54 -2.60 -39.76
C PRO A 77 -13.22 -3.41 -40.88
N SER A 78 -14.54 -3.25 -41.04
CA SER A 78 -15.25 -3.78 -42.20
C SER A 78 -14.74 -3.07 -43.45
N SER A 79 -14.07 -3.86 -44.29
CA SER A 79 -13.45 -3.54 -45.58
C SER A 79 -14.25 -2.59 -46.50
N PRO A 80 -13.54 -1.87 -47.40
CA PRO A 80 -14.15 -1.01 -48.42
C PRO A 80 -14.82 -1.84 -49.52
N ALA A 81 -15.97 -1.35 -50.00
CA ALA A 81 -16.59 -1.71 -51.27
C ALA A 81 -17.11 -0.45 -51.93
#